data_AF-A0A957SNW5-F1
#
_entry.id   AF-A0A957SNW5-F1
#
_cell.length_a   1.000
_cell.length_b   1.000
_cell.length_c   1.000
_cell.angle_alpha   90.00
_cell.angle_beta   90.00
_cell.angle_gamma   90.00
#
_symmetry.space_group_name_H-M   'P 1'
#
loop_
_entity.id
_entity.type
_entity.pdbx_description
1 polymer ?
#
loop_
_entity_poly.entity_id
_entity_poly.type
_entity_poly.pdbx_seq_one_letter_code
_entity_poly.pdbx_strand_id
1 'polypeptide(L)'
;MINNSNEPSNVPLRVAIIGTARRSDYLYGPIVKALPHEVELVAVWGRSVNSAQRLGESLGAPWYTDLEQLVRETAPQIGIVSVNYNANGQVGLMAVEAGLHVLLETPIAHHLHEADAIIAAANTRGLKIEVAEQFHRRPLEQIKLKLIESGLFGRIYSSFNDFAGHGYHGVSVMRAYLGFDAVPTQVTGAVRQYELATHWSRIADKMGERSETQEHGLIDFADGRLGVFHWTNVGYDSPLRWWRSSRFLAEKGMGITVGVGLEVQERLSLLAPGAEAPQFITLERRWERVDGGGLIAMVAHTGDPEQPIVRWDNPFRPAKQGHGVQWHDDEIGVAGCLLSLVNALRSGGEPTYGPHQARLDQEIILAIRQSSAEGGQPVKLPLAV
;
A
#
# COMPACT_ATOMS: atom_id res chain seq x y z
N MET A 1 -7.29 -42.83 -16.93
CA MET A 1 -7.23 -42.07 -15.66
C MET A 1 -6.86 -40.65 -16.02
N ILE A 2 -7.76 -39.71 -15.79
CA ILE A 2 -7.55 -38.29 -16.08
C ILE A 2 -6.73 -37.74 -14.92
N ASN A 3 -5.48 -37.35 -15.17
CA ASN A 3 -4.63 -36.71 -14.16
C ASN A 3 -5.17 -35.29 -13.91
N ASN A 4 -5.88 -35.11 -12.80
CA ASN A 4 -6.17 -33.79 -12.24
C ASN A 4 -4.89 -33.26 -11.57
N SER A 5 -3.98 -32.68 -12.35
CA SER A 5 -2.87 -31.88 -11.83
C SER A 5 -3.34 -30.45 -11.62
N ASN A 6 -4.07 -30.22 -10.52
CA ASN A 6 -4.49 -28.88 -10.07
C ASN A 6 -3.77 -28.47 -8.77
N GLU A 7 -2.56 -29.00 -8.52
CA GLU A 7 -1.67 -28.39 -7.53
C GLU A 7 -0.95 -27.21 -8.19
N PRO A 8 -1.02 -25.99 -7.62
CA PRO A 8 -0.30 -24.85 -8.16
C PRO A 8 1.20 -25.16 -8.21
N SER A 9 1.86 -24.79 -9.31
CA SER A 9 3.29 -25.05 -9.49
C SER A 9 4.09 -24.45 -8.33
N ASN A 10 4.78 -25.30 -7.57
CA ASN A 10 5.61 -24.89 -6.43
C ASN A 10 7.00 -24.35 -6.85
N VAL A 11 7.13 -23.93 -8.12
CA VAL A 11 8.35 -23.34 -8.67
C VAL A 11 8.30 -21.84 -8.36
N PRO A 12 9.34 -21.28 -7.70
CA PRO A 12 9.41 -19.84 -7.46
C PRO A 12 9.37 -19.04 -8.76
N LEU A 13 8.63 -17.94 -8.78
CA LEU A 13 8.60 -17.04 -9.93
C LEU A 13 9.91 -16.27 -10.02
N ARG A 14 10.49 -16.20 -11.22
CA ARG A 14 11.75 -15.49 -11.45
C ARG A 14 11.49 -13.99 -11.42
N VAL A 15 12.21 -13.25 -10.58
CA VAL A 15 12.05 -11.81 -10.42
C VAL A 15 13.36 -11.06 -10.67
N ALA A 16 13.25 -9.89 -11.30
CA ALA A 16 14.35 -8.94 -11.42
C ALA A 16 14.00 -7.65 -10.69
N ILE A 17 14.98 -7.05 -10.01
CA ILE A 17 14.81 -5.71 -9.44
C ILE A 17 15.23 -4.68 -10.49
N ILE A 18 14.28 -3.86 -10.94
CA ILE A 18 14.46 -2.84 -11.97
C ILE A 18 14.62 -1.49 -11.29
N GLY A 19 15.88 -1.12 -11.06
CA GLY A 19 16.24 0.13 -10.41
C GLY A 19 17.03 -0.07 -9.12
N THR A 20 17.94 0.86 -8.87
CA THR A 20 18.89 0.80 -7.75
C THR A 20 18.58 1.88 -6.71
N ALA A 21 17.30 2.18 -6.48
CA ALA A 21 16.91 3.09 -5.40
C ALA A 21 17.22 2.47 -4.03
N ARG A 22 17.26 3.29 -2.98
CA ARG A 22 17.58 2.82 -1.61
C ARG A 22 16.70 1.64 -1.18
N ARG A 23 15.40 1.67 -1.53
CA ARG A 23 14.42 0.60 -1.25
C ARG A 23 14.74 -0.73 -1.92
N SER A 24 15.46 -0.72 -3.05
CA SER A 24 15.90 -1.95 -3.70
C SER A 24 16.83 -2.77 -2.81
N ASP A 25 17.67 -2.09 -2.02
CA ASP A 25 18.65 -2.71 -1.12
C ASP A 25 18.04 -3.06 0.24
N TYR A 26 17.53 -2.08 1.00
CA TYR A 26 17.10 -2.35 2.38
C TYR A 26 15.72 -3.01 2.52
N LEU A 27 14.91 -3.05 1.45
CA LEU A 27 13.54 -3.57 1.50
C LEU A 27 13.35 -4.72 0.52
N TYR A 28 13.39 -4.47 -0.79
CA TYR A 28 13.06 -5.51 -1.78
C TYR A 28 14.04 -6.69 -1.77
N GLY A 29 15.34 -6.45 -1.65
CA GLY A 29 16.34 -7.51 -1.51
C GLY A 29 16.04 -8.48 -0.36
N PRO A 30 15.90 -7.99 0.89
CA PRO A 30 15.47 -8.79 2.04
C PRO A 30 14.14 -9.52 1.83
N ILE A 31 13.12 -8.84 1.29
CA ILE A 31 11.79 -9.44 1.05
C ILE A 31 11.90 -10.64 0.10
N VAL A 32 12.56 -10.49 -1.04
CA VAL A 32 12.69 -11.59 -2.02
C VAL A 32 13.47 -12.76 -1.43
N LYS A 33 14.56 -12.49 -0.68
CA LYS A 33 15.32 -13.53 0.03
C LYS A 33 14.49 -14.26 1.09
N ALA A 34 13.55 -13.56 1.72
CA ALA A 34 12.69 -14.11 2.76
C ALA A 34 11.48 -14.90 2.20
N LEU A 35 11.27 -14.92 0.88
CA LEU A 35 10.18 -15.63 0.20
C LEU A 35 10.69 -16.64 -0.84
N PRO A 36 11.62 -17.56 -0.49
CA PRO A 36 12.31 -18.41 -1.46
C PRO A 36 11.42 -19.46 -2.14
N HIS A 37 10.22 -19.72 -1.61
CA HIS A 37 9.22 -20.60 -2.23
C HIS A 37 8.28 -19.86 -3.19
N GLU A 38 8.25 -18.53 -3.10
CA GLU A 38 7.37 -17.69 -3.90
C GLU A 38 8.12 -17.09 -5.10
N VAL A 39 9.34 -16.61 -4.86
CA VAL A 39 10.12 -15.84 -5.82
C VAL A 39 11.62 -16.15 -5.75
N GLU A 40 12.31 -15.97 -6.86
CA GLU A 40 13.77 -16.09 -6.98
C GLU A 40 14.35 -14.83 -7.65
N LEU A 41 15.30 -14.15 -7.00
CA LEU A 41 15.99 -13.01 -7.60
C LEU A 41 17.00 -13.49 -8.65
N VAL A 42 16.73 -13.23 -9.94
CA VAL A 42 17.59 -13.67 -11.04
C VAL A 42 18.51 -12.59 -11.58
N ALA A 43 18.17 -11.32 -11.38
CA ALA A 43 18.98 -10.19 -11.85
C ALA A 43 18.60 -8.87 -11.20
N VAL A 44 19.51 -7.90 -11.31
CA VAL A 44 19.29 -6.49 -10.99
C VAL A 44 19.58 -5.65 -12.23
N TRP A 45 18.72 -4.66 -12.50
CA TRP A 45 18.98 -3.63 -13.51
C TRP A 45 19.21 -2.27 -12.86
N GLY A 46 20.15 -1.49 -13.40
CA GLY A 46 20.31 -0.09 -13.07
C GLY A 46 20.89 0.72 -14.21
N ARG A 47 20.54 2.02 -14.28
CA ARG A 47 21.03 2.92 -15.35
C ARG A 47 22.54 3.14 -15.35
N SER A 48 23.21 2.96 -14.22
CA SER A 48 24.65 3.16 -14.09
C SER A 48 25.34 1.87 -13.66
N VAL A 49 26.49 1.57 -14.26
CA VAL A 49 27.32 0.42 -13.91
C VAL A 49 27.58 0.37 -12.40
N ASN A 50 28.05 1.48 -11.82
CA ASN A 50 28.42 1.53 -10.40
C ASN A 50 27.24 1.23 -9.45
N SER A 51 26.02 1.66 -9.78
CA SER A 51 24.86 1.40 -8.91
C SER A 51 24.29 -0.01 -9.12
N ALA A 52 24.26 -0.49 -10.38
CA ALA A 52 23.81 -1.83 -10.73
C ALA A 52 24.75 -2.89 -10.13
N GLN A 53 26.06 -2.72 -10.32
CA GLN A 53 27.09 -3.59 -9.78
C GLN A 53 27.01 -3.70 -8.26
N ARG A 54 26.96 -2.56 -7.56
CA ARG A 54 26.91 -2.54 -6.09
C ARG A 54 25.70 -3.30 -5.55
N LEU A 55 24.52 -3.08 -6.13
CA LEU A 55 23.29 -3.76 -5.70
C LEU A 55 23.29 -5.24 -6.09
N GLY A 56 23.74 -5.58 -7.30
CA GLY A 56 23.87 -6.98 -7.73
C GLY A 56 24.82 -7.75 -6.82
N GLU A 57 25.99 -7.20 -6.54
CA GLU A 57 26.97 -7.79 -5.61
C GLU A 57 26.42 -7.91 -4.18
N SER A 58 25.75 -6.88 -3.64
CA SER A 58 25.17 -6.96 -2.29
C SER A 58 24.05 -8.00 -2.17
N LEU A 59 23.30 -8.20 -3.25
CA LEU A 59 22.21 -9.17 -3.29
C LEU A 59 22.66 -10.57 -3.72
N GLY A 60 23.85 -10.72 -4.31
CA GLY A 60 24.34 -11.97 -4.88
C GLY A 60 23.68 -12.32 -6.22
N ALA A 61 23.31 -11.31 -7.00
CA ALA A 61 22.61 -11.46 -8.28
C ALA A 61 23.40 -10.83 -9.44
N PRO A 62 23.31 -11.39 -10.66
CA PRO A 62 23.80 -10.74 -11.88
C PRO A 62 23.24 -9.32 -12.02
N TRP A 63 24.05 -8.40 -12.52
CA TRP A 63 23.65 -7.01 -12.74
C TRP A 63 23.79 -6.63 -14.20
N TYR A 64 22.90 -5.74 -14.64
CA TYR A 64 22.82 -5.28 -16.01
C TYR A 64 22.55 -3.78 -16.07
N THR A 65 23.01 -3.13 -17.14
CA THR A 65 22.62 -1.77 -17.51
C THR A 65 21.71 -1.73 -18.74
N ASP A 66 21.59 -2.84 -19.45
CA ASP A 66 20.69 -3.07 -20.58
C ASP A 66 19.55 -3.99 -20.11
N LEU A 67 18.31 -3.49 -20.16
CA LEU A 67 17.14 -4.23 -19.72
C LEU A 67 16.79 -5.37 -20.68
N GLU A 68 16.98 -5.17 -22.00
CA GLU A 68 16.72 -6.22 -22.99
C GLU A 68 17.70 -7.37 -22.83
N GLN A 69 18.97 -7.05 -22.56
CA GLN A 69 19.97 -8.07 -22.24
C GLN A 69 19.60 -8.83 -20.97
N LEU A 70 19.21 -8.14 -19.90
CA LEU A 70 18.76 -8.77 -18.66
C LEU A 70 17.62 -9.75 -18.93
N VAL A 71 16.59 -9.32 -19.64
CA VAL A 71 15.41 -10.15 -19.91
C VAL A 71 15.78 -11.37 -20.74
N ARG A 72 16.61 -11.20 -21.78
CA ARG A 72 17.05 -12.30 -22.65
C ARG A 72 17.89 -13.34 -21.90
N GLU A 73 18.82 -12.92 -21.05
CA GLU A 73 19.77 -13.83 -20.39
C GLU A 73 19.21 -14.47 -19.12
N THR A 74 18.29 -13.79 -18.44
CA THR A 74 17.82 -14.22 -17.12
C THR A 74 16.32 -14.52 -17.05
N ALA A 75 15.57 -14.31 -18.14
CA ALA A 75 14.16 -14.66 -18.29
C ALA A 75 13.30 -14.41 -17.04
N PRO A 76 13.33 -13.20 -16.43
CA PRO A 76 12.47 -12.88 -15.31
C PRO A 76 11.01 -12.81 -15.78
N GLN A 77 10.10 -13.19 -14.90
CA GLN A 77 8.66 -13.06 -15.10
C GLN A 77 8.13 -11.76 -14.50
N ILE A 78 8.70 -11.33 -13.37
CA ILE A 78 8.31 -10.12 -12.65
C ILE A 78 9.47 -9.12 -12.63
N GLY A 79 9.19 -7.86 -12.95
CA GLY A 79 10.05 -6.71 -12.67
C GLY A 79 9.56 -5.97 -11.43
N ILE A 80 10.37 -5.91 -10.38
CA ILE A 80 10.13 -5.05 -9.20
C ILE A 80 10.74 -3.68 -9.50
N VAL A 81 9.92 -2.70 -9.82
CA VAL A 81 10.38 -1.36 -10.21
C VAL A 81 10.57 -0.50 -8.98
N SER A 82 11.83 -0.16 -8.69
CA SER A 82 12.24 0.62 -7.52
C SER A 82 13.31 1.63 -7.94
N VAL A 83 12.85 2.80 -8.38
CA VAL A 83 13.66 3.90 -8.91
C VAL A 83 13.41 5.20 -8.13
N ASN A 84 14.07 6.28 -8.53
CA ASN A 84 13.72 7.62 -8.02
C ASN A 84 12.23 7.90 -8.32
N TYR A 85 11.55 8.52 -7.36
CA TYR A 85 10.15 8.94 -7.43
C TYR A 85 9.73 9.49 -8.81
N ASN A 86 10.49 10.42 -9.39
CA ASN A 86 10.13 11.05 -10.68
C ASN A 86 10.25 10.10 -11.89
N ALA A 87 11.02 9.02 -11.77
CA ALA A 87 11.26 8.08 -12.86
C ALA A 87 10.31 6.87 -12.83
N ASN A 88 9.43 6.78 -11.82
CA ASN A 88 8.63 5.58 -11.57
C ASN A 88 7.75 5.20 -12.76
N GLY A 89 6.96 6.14 -13.28
CA GLY A 89 6.07 5.88 -14.42
C GLY A 89 6.83 5.48 -15.69
N GLN A 90 7.89 6.22 -16.05
CA GLN A 90 8.71 5.93 -17.22
C GLN A 90 9.37 4.54 -17.15
N VAL A 91 9.96 4.20 -16.01
CA VAL A 91 10.63 2.89 -15.84
C VAL A 91 9.62 1.76 -15.70
N GLY A 92 8.45 2.03 -15.12
CA GLY A 92 7.31 1.11 -15.09
C GLY A 92 6.85 0.73 -16.49
N LEU A 93 6.64 1.72 -17.37
CA LEU A 93 6.28 1.49 -18.77
C LEU A 93 7.37 0.66 -19.48
N MET A 94 8.64 1.05 -19.32
CA MET A 94 9.78 0.33 -19.90
C MET A 94 9.82 -1.15 -19.48
N ALA A 95 9.54 -1.46 -18.21
CA ALA A 95 9.50 -2.83 -17.71
C ALA A 95 8.32 -3.64 -18.30
N VAL A 96 7.14 -3.02 -18.43
CA VAL A 96 5.98 -3.64 -19.09
C VAL A 96 6.26 -3.88 -20.58
N GLU A 97 6.86 -2.92 -21.28
CA GLU A 97 7.21 -3.05 -22.69
C GLU A 97 8.25 -4.14 -22.94
N ALA A 98 9.16 -4.37 -21.98
CA ALA A 98 10.10 -5.47 -21.97
C ALA A 98 9.45 -6.86 -21.70
N GLY A 99 8.13 -6.91 -21.53
CA GLY A 99 7.38 -8.16 -21.38
C GLY A 99 7.22 -8.66 -19.95
N LEU A 100 7.44 -7.81 -18.95
CA LEU A 100 7.39 -8.20 -17.53
C LEU A 100 6.04 -7.92 -16.91
N HIS A 101 5.58 -8.83 -16.04
CA HIS A 101 4.63 -8.45 -15.01
C HIS A 101 5.34 -7.50 -14.04
N VAL A 102 4.65 -6.50 -13.50
CA VAL A 102 5.34 -5.43 -12.74
C VAL A 102 4.76 -5.29 -11.34
N LEU A 103 5.65 -5.28 -10.34
CA LEU A 103 5.38 -4.65 -9.04
C LEU A 103 5.97 -3.24 -9.08
N LEU A 104 5.10 -2.23 -9.16
CA LEU A 104 5.49 -0.83 -9.34
C LEU A 104 5.41 -0.08 -8.01
N GLU A 105 6.40 0.76 -7.69
CA GLU A 105 6.32 1.66 -6.54
C GLU A 105 5.17 2.68 -6.67
N THR A 106 4.78 3.29 -5.56
CA THR A 106 3.74 4.34 -5.53
C THR A 106 4.31 5.73 -5.78
N PRO A 107 3.58 6.64 -6.47
CA PRO A 107 2.36 6.37 -7.24
C PRO A 107 2.66 5.66 -8.56
N ILE A 108 1.66 5.00 -9.16
CA ILE A 108 1.78 4.36 -10.50
C ILE A 108 2.46 5.28 -11.54
N ALA A 109 2.07 6.54 -11.57
CA ALA A 109 2.75 7.63 -12.26
C ALA A 109 2.34 8.98 -11.65
N HIS A 110 3.02 10.08 -12.01
CA HIS A 110 2.65 11.43 -11.54
C HIS A 110 1.47 11.99 -12.31
N HIS A 111 1.40 11.69 -13.62
CA HIS A 111 0.34 12.13 -14.50
C HIS A 111 -0.55 10.96 -14.91
N LEU A 112 -1.84 11.23 -15.10
CA LEU A 112 -2.81 10.19 -15.47
C LEU A 112 -2.54 9.57 -16.84
N HIS A 113 -2.10 10.36 -17.82
CA HIS A 113 -1.77 9.84 -19.15
C HIS A 113 -0.60 8.85 -19.12
N GLU A 114 0.37 9.02 -18.21
CA GLU A 114 1.46 8.06 -18.01
C GLU A 114 0.94 6.77 -17.37
N ALA A 115 0.08 6.88 -16.35
CA ALA A 115 -0.57 5.73 -15.73
C ALA A 115 -1.41 4.94 -16.76
N ASP A 116 -2.17 5.64 -17.59
CA ASP A 116 -3.00 5.09 -18.66
C ASP A 116 -2.15 4.39 -19.74
N ALA A 117 -0.99 4.96 -20.09
CA ALA A 117 -0.05 4.32 -21.02
C ALA A 117 0.51 3.01 -20.46
N ILE A 118 0.88 2.98 -19.17
CA ILE A 118 1.37 1.76 -18.50
C ILE A 118 0.28 0.67 -18.49
N ILE A 119 -0.95 1.04 -18.11
CA ILE A 119 -2.11 0.13 -18.08
C ILE A 119 -2.40 -0.43 -19.48
N ALA A 120 -2.46 0.44 -20.49
CA ALA A 120 -2.71 0.03 -21.87
C ALA A 120 -1.60 -0.91 -22.41
N ALA A 121 -0.34 -0.60 -22.12
CA ALA A 121 0.79 -1.44 -22.52
C ALA A 121 0.73 -2.83 -21.86
N ALA A 122 0.30 -2.92 -20.60
CA ALA A 122 0.14 -4.20 -19.92
C ALA A 122 -1.04 -5.00 -20.48
N ASN A 123 -2.20 -4.36 -20.66
CA ASN A 123 -3.40 -4.99 -21.21
C ASN A 123 -3.16 -5.60 -22.61
N THR A 124 -2.47 -4.86 -23.49
CA THR A 124 -2.15 -5.33 -24.85
C THR A 124 -1.23 -6.56 -24.87
N ARG A 125 -0.47 -6.79 -23.80
CA ARG A 125 0.48 -7.91 -23.66
C ARG A 125 -0.03 -9.02 -22.73
N GLY A 126 -1.23 -8.86 -22.15
CA GLY A 126 -1.74 -9.78 -21.12
C GLY A 126 -0.89 -9.80 -19.83
N LEU A 127 -0.19 -8.70 -19.55
CA LEU A 127 0.65 -8.55 -18.36
C LEU A 127 -0.16 -8.01 -17.20
N LYS A 128 0.32 -8.29 -15.99
CA LYS A 128 -0.33 -7.92 -14.73
C LYS A 128 0.54 -6.90 -14.01
N ILE A 129 -0.09 -5.90 -13.43
CA ILE A 129 0.57 -4.87 -12.65
C ILE A 129 -0.01 -4.92 -11.24
N GLU A 130 0.86 -4.99 -10.24
CA GLU A 130 0.51 -4.63 -8.87
C GLU A 130 1.25 -3.35 -8.51
N VAL A 131 0.64 -2.53 -7.66
CA VAL A 131 1.27 -1.33 -7.13
C VAL A 131 1.60 -1.57 -5.67
N ALA A 132 2.80 -1.18 -5.25
CA ALA A 132 3.35 -1.39 -3.92
C ALA A 132 2.72 -0.46 -2.86
N GLU A 133 1.39 -0.37 -2.86
CA GLU A 133 0.61 0.30 -1.83
C GLU A 133 0.43 -0.62 -0.61
N GLN A 134 1.24 -0.37 0.41
CA GLN A 134 1.31 -1.21 1.59
C GLN A 134 0.43 -0.76 2.76
N PHE A 135 -0.06 0.49 2.79
CA PHE A 135 -0.62 1.06 4.02
C PHE A 135 -1.86 0.31 4.50
N HIS A 136 -2.83 0.06 3.62
CA HIS A 136 -4.03 -0.72 3.94
C HIS A 136 -3.75 -2.23 4.12
N ARG A 137 -2.54 -2.70 3.79
CA ARG A 137 -2.09 -4.09 3.94
C ARG A 137 -1.36 -4.35 5.26
N ARG A 138 -1.08 -3.31 6.06
CA ARG A 138 -0.48 -3.47 7.39
C ARG A 138 -1.41 -4.28 8.29
N PRO A 139 -0.88 -5.07 9.24
CA PRO A 139 -1.66 -5.94 10.12
C PRO A 139 -2.86 -5.27 10.81
N LEU A 140 -2.65 -4.07 11.36
CA LEU A 140 -3.72 -3.30 12.02
C LEU A 140 -4.85 -2.92 11.06
N GLU A 141 -4.50 -2.52 9.83
CA GLU A 141 -5.49 -2.22 8.80
C GLU A 141 -6.21 -3.49 8.35
N GLN A 142 -5.48 -4.59 8.17
CA GLN A 142 -6.06 -5.86 7.74
C GLN A 142 -7.09 -6.43 8.73
N ILE A 143 -6.87 -6.32 10.04
CA ILE A 143 -7.89 -6.76 11.02
C ILE A 143 -9.12 -5.85 11.02
N LYS A 144 -8.96 -4.54 10.83
CA LYS A 144 -10.09 -3.61 10.66
C LYS A 144 -10.89 -3.95 9.41
N LEU A 145 -10.21 -4.20 8.29
CA LEU A 145 -10.85 -4.63 7.05
C LEU A 145 -11.58 -5.96 7.20
N LYS A 146 -11.02 -6.93 7.96
CA LYS A 146 -11.71 -8.19 8.26
C LYS A 146 -12.97 -8.00 9.11
N LEU A 147 -12.96 -7.08 10.07
CA LEU A 147 -14.15 -6.73 10.86
C LEU A 147 -15.23 -6.02 10.03
N ILE A 148 -14.82 -5.18 9.06
CA ILE A 148 -15.75 -4.54 8.12
C ILE A 148 -16.35 -5.60 7.19
N GLU A 149 -15.51 -6.47 6.62
CA GLU A 149 -15.91 -7.58 5.75
C GLU A 149 -16.86 -8.57 6.44
N SER A 150 -16.72 -8.78 7.76
CA SER A 150 -17.60 -9.67 8.52
C SER A 150 -19.02 -9.11 8.74
N GLY A 151 -19.27 -7.86 8.35
CA GLY A 151 -20.57 -7.20 8.44
C GLY A 151 -20.92 -6.66 9.83
N LEU A 152 -20.02 -6.79 10.82
CA LEU A 152 -20.25 -6.33 12.20
C LEU A 152 -20.58 -4.83 12.27
N PHE A 153 -19.86 -4.02 11.49
CA PHE A 153 -20.08 -2.58 11.45
C PHE A 153 -21.28 -2.16 10.58
N GLY A 154 -21.89 -3.09 9.85
CA GLY A 154 -22.87 -2.76 8.81
C GLY A 154 -22.26 -1.91 7.71
N ARG A 155 -23.06 -1.00 7.12
CA ARG A 155 -22.57 -0.11 6.06
C ARG A 155 -21.61 0.96 6.61
N ILE A 156 -20.43 1.11 6.01
CA ILE A 156 -19.56 2.25 6.25
C ILE A 156 -20.09 3.47 5.48
N TYR A 157 -20.26 4.60 6.16
CA TYR A 157 -20.78 5.85 5.58
C TYR A 157 -19.68 6.86 5.28
N SER A 158 -18.71 6.99 6.18
CA SER A 158 -17.63 7.96 6.02
C SER A 158 -16.31 7.40 6.48
N SER A 159 -15.24 7.80 5.80
CA SER A 159 -13.87 7.45 6.17
C SER A 159 -12.97 8.67 6.10
N PHE A 160 -12.00 8.74 7.01
CA PHE A 160 -11.11 9.87 7.13
C PHE A 160 -9.66 9.41 7.23
N ASN A 161 -8.79 10.10 6.52
CA ASN A 161 -7.35 10.05 6.69
C ASN A 161 -6.87 11.38 7.29
N ASP A 162 -6.40 11.33 8.52
CA ASP A 162 -5.86 12.47 9.25
C ASP A 162 -4.35 12.26 9.44
N PHE A 163 -3.59 12.55 8.40
CA PHE A 163 -2.13 12.34 8.36
C PHE A 163 -1.68 10.87 8.42
N ALA A 164 -2.55 9.85 8.53
CA ALA A 164 -2.10 8.45 8.60
C ALA A 164 -1.30 7.97 7.38
N GLY A 165 -1.63 8.47 6.19
CA GLY A 165 -0.85 8.30 4.96
C GLY A 165 -0.76 9.59 4.16
N HIS A 166 0.31 9.74 3.38
CA HIS A 166 0.54 10.90 2.52
C HIS A 166 -0.04 10.71 1.14
N GLY A 167 -0.64 11.78 0.60
CA GLY A 167 -1.24 11.78 -0.73
C GLY A 167 -2.03 10.50 -0.96
N TYR A 168 -1.63 9.79 -2.01
CA TYR A 168 -2.17 8.51 -2.42
C TYR A 168 -2.32 7.49 -1.28
N HIS A 169 -1.35 7.33 -0.37
CA HIS A 169 -1.43 6.36 0.72
C HIS A 169 -2.57 6.64 1.70
N GLY A 170 -2.85 7.92 1.94
CA GLY A 170 -3.97 8.28 2.80
C GLY A 170 -5.32 8.07 2.10
N VAL A 171 -5.38 8.33 0.79
CA VAL A 171 -6.55 8.02 -0.03
C VAL A 171 -6.80 6.52 -0.07
N SER A 172 -5.76 5.69 -0.23
CA SER A 172 -5.90 4.24 -0.31
C SER A 172 -6.43 3.64 0.99
N VAL A 173 -5.94 4.09 2.16
CA VAL A 173 -6.48 3.67 3.48
C VAL A 173 -7.94 4.10 3.63
N MET A 174 -8.26 5.36 3.31
CA MET A 174 -9.62 5.88 3.40
C MET A 174 -10.58 5.07 2.50
N ARG A 175 -10.20 4.81 1.25
CA ARG A 175 -11.01 4.02 0.33
C ARG A 175 -11.08 2.55 0.73
N ALA A 176 -10.04 1.99 1.34
CA ALA A 176 -10.09 0.61 1.81
C ALA A 176 -11.23 0.39 2.83
N TYR A 177 -11.49 1.36 3.71
CA TYR A 177 -12.65 1.28 4.62
C TYR A 177 -13.99 1.49 3.93
N LEU A 178 -14.06 2.36 2.92
CA LEU A 178 -15.30 2.59 2.15
C LEU A 178 -15.63 1.45 1.18
N GLY A 179 -14.61 0.67 0.79
CA GLY A 179 -14.64 -0.29 -0.31
C GLY A 179 -13.97 0.27 -1.56
N PHE A 180 -13.04 -0.49 -2.14
CA PHE A 180 -12.38 -0.10 -3.40
C PHE A 180 -13.30 -0.18 -4.63
N ASP A 181 -14.48 -0.78 -4.47
CA ASP A 181 -15.58 -0.78 -5.43
C ASP A 181 -16.46 0.48 -5.35
N ALA A 182 -16.32 1.28 -4.29
CA ALA A 182 -17.01 2.56 -4.18
C ALA A 182 -16.51 3.53 -5.27
N VAL A 183 -17.45 4.11 -6.01
CA VAL A 183 -17.18 4.97 -7.17
C VAL A 183 -17.15 6.44 -6.73
N PRO A 184 -15.97 7.10 -6.69
CA PRO A 184 -15.90 8.52 -6.39
C PRO A 184 -16.43 9.33 -7.59
N THR A 185 -17.22 10.35 -7.32
CA THR A 185 -17.91 11.15 -8.35
C THR A 185 -17.44 12.61 -8.38
N GLN A 186 -16.98 13.12 -7.24
CA GLN A 186 -16.61 14.52 -7.10
C GLN A 186 -15.61 14.72 -5.96
N VAL A 187 -14.74 15.72 -6.12
CA VAL A 187 -13.76 16.13 -5.12
C VAL A 187 -13.82 17.63 -4.91
N THR A 188 -13.88 18.06 -3.65
CA THR A 188 -13.65 19.46 -3.27
C THR A 188 -12.38 19.54 -2.45
N GLY A 189 -11.44 20.39 -2.85
CA GLY A 189 -10.09 20.44 -2.31
C GLY A 189 -9.65 21.82 -1.83
N ALA A 190 -8.77 21.83 -0.84
CA ALA A 190 -8.09 23.04 -0.37
C ALA A 190 -6.63 22.71 -0.03
N VAL A 191 -5.71 23.30 -0.78
CA VAL A 191 -4.27 23.28 -0.51
C VAL A 191 -3.86 24.64 0.03
N ARG A 192 -3.14 24.67 1.15
CA ARG A 192 -2.72 25.90 1.82
C ARG A 192 -1.26 25.82 2.23
N GLN A 193 -0.59 26.95 2.17
CA GLN A 193 0.78 27.12 2.63
C GLN A 193 0.80 27.99 3.87
N TYR A 194 1.59 27.59 4.86
CA TYR A 194 1.75 28.30 6.12
C TYR A 194 3.23 28.36 6.49
N GLU A 195 3.67 29.51 7.00
CA GLU A 195 4.96 29.62 7.66
C GLU A 195 4.92 28.95 9.03
N LEU A 196 5.96 28.20 9.37
CA LEU A 196 6.10 27.55 10.67
C LEU A 196 7.22 28.19 11.48
N ALA A 197 7.16 28.00 12.80
CA ALA A 197 8.30 28.28 13.66
C ALA A 197 9.51 27.47 13.20
N THR A 198 10.72 28.05 13.27
CA THR A 198 11.98 27.35 13.03
C THR A 198 12.05 26.10 13.91
N HIS A 199 12.31 24.93 13.31
CA HIS A 199 12.44 23.66 14.04
C HIS A 199 13.36 22.69 13.31
N TRP A 200 13.71 21.60 14.01
CA TRP A 200 14.55 20.55 13.47
C TRP A 200 13.83 19.73 12.42
N SER A 201 14.47 19.51 11.28
CA SER A 201 14.04 18.57 10.24
C SER A 201 14.76 17.25 10.45
N ARG A 202 14.02 16.18 10.77
CA ARG A 202 14.63 14.85 10.92
C ARG A 202 15.19 14.30 9.60
N ILE A 203 14.62 14.67 8.46
CA ILE A 203 15.08 14.21 7.14
C ILE A 203 16.29 15.01 6.66
N ALA A 204 16.27 16.34 6.82
CA ALA A 204 17.39 17.19 6.42
C ALA A 204 18.51 17.25 7.47
N ASP A 205 18.28 16.66 8.64
CA ASP A 205 19.20 16.57 9.78
C ASP A 205 19.77 17.94 10.18
N LYS A 206 18.91 18.96 10.22
CA LYS A 206 19.29 20.32 10.58
C LYS A 206 18.14 21.15 11.12
N MET A 207 18.47 22.19 11.87
CA MET A 207 17.57 23.27 12.27
C MET A 207 17.43 24.29 11.13
N GLY A 208 16.24 24.84 10.91
CA GLY A 208 16.04 25.93 9.95
C GLY A 208 14.62 26.43 9.88
N GLU A 209 14.42 27.48 9.07
CA GLU A 209 13.09 27.97 8.69
C GLU A 209 12.33 26.89 7.93
N ARG A 210 11.01 26.87 8.12
CA ARG A 210 10.13 25.79 7.63
C ARG A 210 8.80 26.37 7.19
N SER A 211 8.29 25.86 6.08
CA SER A 211 6.91 26.07 5.65
C SER A 211 6.17 24.74 5.60
N GLU A 212 4.86 24.81 5.77
CA GLU A 212 3.93 23.69 5.72
C GLU A 212 3.03 23.84 4.49
N THR A 213 2.90 22.77 3.71
CA THR A 213 1.82 22.62 2.74
C THR A 213 0.83 21.61 3.29
N GLN A 214 -0.39 22.09 3.56
CA GLN A 214 -1.51 21.25 3.97
C GLN A 214 -2.43 20.99 2.78
N GLU A 215 -2.83 19.73 2.61
CA GLU A 215 -3.76 19.29 1.56
C GLU A 215 -5.02 18.73 2.25
N HIS A 216 -6.19 19.28 1.91
CA HIS A 216 -7.48 18.83 2.41
C HIS A 216 -8.41 18.48 1.24
N GLY A 217 -9.15 17.37 1.36
CA GLY A 217 -10.11 16.93 0.36
C GLY A 217 -11.38 16.37 0.98
N LEU A 218 -12.52 16.68 0.35
CA LEU A 218 -13.80 15.99 0.53
C LEU A 218 -14.09 15.23 -0.77
N ILE A 219 -14.37 13.94 -0.67
CA ILE A 219 -14.57 13.04 -1.80
C ILE A 219 -15.95 12.43 -1.70
N ASP A 220 -16.85 12.82 -2.61
CA ASP A 220 -18.20 12.27 -2.70
C ASP A 220 -18.19 11.00 -3.55
N PHE A 221 -18.93 9.98 -3.09
CA PHE A 221 -19.11 8.73 -3.80
C PHE A 221 -20.56 8.58 -4.31
N ALA A 222 -20.73 7.85 -5.41
CA ALA A 222 -22.01 7.72 -6.11
C ALA A 222 -23.15 7.17 -5.25
N ASP A 223 -22.83 6.38 -4.23
CA ASP A 223 -23.78 5.75 -3.32
C ASP A 223 -24.05 6.58 -2.05
N GLY A 224 -23.52 7.81 -1.98
CA GLY A 224 -23.68 8.74 -0.87
C GLY A 224 -22.65 8.59 0.26
N ARG A 225 -21.64 7.70 0.11
CA ARG A 225 -20.50 7.66 1.04
C ARG A 225 -19.63 8.92 0.90
N LEU A 226 -18.91 9.24 1.96
CA LEU A 226 -18.03 10.42 2.03
C LEU A 226 -16.61 10.05 2.47
N GLY A 227 -15.63 10.43 1.67
CA GLY A 227 -14.22 10.41 2.02
C GLY A 227 -13.73 11.77 2.48
N VAL A 228 -12.90 11.80 3.52
CA VAL A 228 -12.25 13.03 4.00
C VAL A 228 -10.75 12.79 4.10
N PHE A 229 -9.97 13.62 3.43
CA PHE A 229 -8.53 13.46 3.35
C PHE A 229 -7.83 14.71 3.90
N HIS A 230 -6.86 14.50 4.78
CA HIS A 230 -5.96 15.52 5.30
C HIS A 230 -4.52 15.04 5.28
N TRP A 231 -3.63 15.88 4.73
CA TRP A 231 -2.19 15.64 4.73
C TRP A 231 -1.40 16.92 4.97
N THR A 232 -0.18 16.78 5.50
CA THR A 232 0.80 17.85 5.62
C THR A 232 2.19 17.36 5.24
N ASN A 233 2.89 18.10 4.38
CA ASN A 233 4.24 17.75 3.92
C ASN A 233 5.27 17.69 5.06
N VAL A 234 5.08 18.41 6.16
CA VAL A 234 6.01 18.34 7.31
C VAL A 234 5.76 17.14 8.21
N GLY A 235 4.68 16.38 7.97
CA GLY A 235 4.37 15.18 8.74
C GLY A 235 5.47 14.12 8.67
N TYR A 236 6.32 14.12 7.64
CA TYR A 236 7.41 13.16 7.52
C TYR A 236 8.47 13.29 8.62
N ASP A 237 8.75 14.51 9.07
CA ASP A 237 10.01 14.80 9.73
C ASP A 237 9.98 15.95 10.73
N SER A 238 8.82 16.59 10.94
CA SER A 238 8.65 17.69 11.87
C SER A 238 8.08 17.23 13.22
N PRO A 239 8.63 17.75 14.35
CA PRO A 239 8.04 17.56 15.66
C PRO A 239 6.70 18.29 15.85
N LEU A 240 6.29 19.17 14.92
CA LEU A 240 5.01 19.90 15.02
C LEU A 240 3.80 19.07 14.56
N ARG A 241 4.03 18.04 13.74
CA ARG A 241 2.98 17.22 13.09
C ARG A 241 3.35 15.74 13.18
N TRP A 242 3.12 15.18 14.35
CA TRP A 242 3.60 13.85 14.71
C TRP A 242 2.47 12.85 14.98
N TRP A 243 1.27 13.32 15.34
CA TRP A 243 0.09 12.48 15.50
C TRP A 243 -0.51 12.07 14.16
N ARG A 244 -0.87 10.79 14.06
CA ARG A 244 -1.50 10.17 12.89
C ARG A 244 -2.84 9.59 13.29
N SER A 245 -3.83 9.72 12.42
CA SER A 245 -5.17 9.14 12.62
C SER A 245 -5.80 8.66 11.32
N SER A 246 -6.50 7.54 11.41
CA SER A 246 -7.43 7.06 10.40
C SER A 246 -8.72 6.66 11.09
N ARG A 247 -9.86 6.87 10.45
CA ARG A 247 -11.16 6.60 11.07
C ARG A 247 -12.23 6.24 10.06
N PHE A 248 -13.25 5.54 10.53
CA PHE A 248 -14.47 5.29 9.78
C PHE A 248 -15.69 5.39 10.70
N LEU A 249 -16.81 5.84 10.13
CA LEU A 249 -18.12 5.91 10.78
C LEU A 249 -19.07 5.00 10.00
N ALA A 250 -19.76 4.12 10.73
CA ALA A 250 -20.57 3.06 10.16
C ALA A 250 -21.95 2.98 10.79
N GLU A 251 -22.83 2.18 10.18
CA GLU A 251 -24.20 1.92 10.61
C GLU A 251 -24.30 1.43 12.05
N LYS A 252 -23.43 0.49 12.44
CA LYS A 252 -23.51 -0.20 13.73
C LYS A 252 -22.33 0.09 14.65
N GLY A 253 -21.48 1.06 14.29
CA GLY A 253 -20.27 1.32 15.05
C GLY A 253 -19.31 2.30 14.38
N MET A 254 -18.09 2.35 14.90
CA MET A 254 -17.02 3.16 14.35
C MET A 254 -15.64 2.59 14.68
N GLY A 255 -14.64 3.10 13.98
CA GLY A 255 -13.24 2.85 14.30
C GLY A 255 -12.40 4.10 14.20
N ILE A 256 -11.48 4.27 15.14
CA ILE A 256 -10.53 5.38 15.18
C ILE A 256 -9.17 4.84 15.59
N THR A 257 -8.19 5.06 14.73
CA THR A 257 -6.78 4.90 15.03
C THR A 257 -6.22 6.25 15.42
N VAL A 258 -5.52 6.36 16.54
CA VAL A 258 -4.84 7.60 16.94
C VAL A 258 -3.50 7.24 17.58
N GLY A 259 -2.42 7.85 17.10
CA GLY A 259 -1.11 7.67 17.73
C GLY A 259 0.07 7.85 16.80
N VAL A 260 1.22 7.49 17.34
CA VAL A 260 2.50 7.53 16.65
C VAL A 260 3.40 6.41 17.18
N GLY A 261 4.15 5.77 16.29
CA GLY A 261 5.10 4.72 16.66
C GLY A 261 4.45 3.60 17.46
N LEU A 262 4.96 3.37 18.67
CA LEU A 262 4.48 2.32 19.57
C LEU A 262 3.24 2.72 20.39
N GLU A 263 2.83 3.99 20.36
CA GLU A 263 1.70 4.52 21.13
C GLU A 263 0.41 4.59 20.29
N VAL A 264 0.34 3.86 19.18
CA VAL A 264 -0.86 3.74 18.36
C VAL A 264 -1.97 3.04 19.14
N GLN A 265 -3.11 3.71 19.28
CA GLN A 265 -4.32 3.19 19.90
C GLN A 265 -5.39 2.97 18.84
N GLU A 266 -6.01 1.79 18.89
CA GLU A 266 -7.19 1.47 18.09
C GLU A 266 -8.42 1.52 19.00
N ARG A 267 -9.36 2.40 18.66
CA ARG A 267 -10.64 2.59 19.37
C ARG A 267 -11.74 2.17 18.42
N LEU A 268 -12.16 0.92 18.55
CA LEU A 268 -13.22 0.31 17.76
C LEU A 268 -14.42 0.04 18.65
N SER A 269 -15.62 0.41 18.21
CA SER A 269 -16.84 0.17 18.96
C SER A 269 -18.00 -0.23 18.06
N LEU A 270 -18.84 -1.13 18.59
CA LEU A 270 -20.12 -1.53 18.04
C LEU A 270 -21.24 -0.99 18.94
N LEU A 271 -22.48 -1.04 18.46
CA LEU A 271 -23.66 -0.94 19.32
C LEU A 271 -23.74 -2.19 20.20
N ALA A 272 -23.84 -2.01 21.52
CA ALA A 272 -24.07 -3.12 22.44
C ALA A 272 -25.44 -3.77 22.21
N PRO A 273 -25.65 -5.02 22.65
CA PRO A 273 -26.98 -5.63 22.70
C PRO A 273 -27.97 -4.71 23.44
N GLY A 274 -29.09 -4.37 22.79
CA GLY A 274 -30.07 -3.40 23.31
C GLY A 274 -29.84 -1.94 22.87
N ALA A 275 -28.72 -1.62 22.21
CA ALA A 275 -28.39 -0.31 21.63
C ALA A 275 -28.31 0.87 22.62
N GLU A 276 -28.13 0.61 23.91
CA GLU A 276 -28.06 1.66 24.95
C GLU A 276 -26.64 2.16 25.26
N ALA A 277 -25.60 1.46 24.77
CA ALA A 277 -24.20 1.77 25.04
C ALA A 277 -23.26 1.29 23.92
N PRO A 278 -22.03 1.82 23.84
CA PRO A 278 -20.99 1.23 22.99
C PRO A 278 -20.47 -0.08 23.58
N GLN A 279 -20.20 -1.04 22.71
CA GLN A 279 -19.43 -2.24 23.01
C GLN A 279 -18.06 -2.14 22.33
N PHE A 280 -16.98 -2.11 23.12
CA PHE A 280 -15.64 -1.93 22.59
C PHE A 280 -15.02 -3.24 22.11
N ILE A 281 -14.38 -3.18 20.94
CA ILE A 281 -13.60 -4.31 20.41
C ILE A 281 -12.17 -4.19 20.95
N THR A 282 -11.65 -5.28 21.51
CA THR A 282 -10.24 -5.36 21.95
C THR A 282 -9.40 -6.04 20.89
N LEU A 283 -8.33 -5.38 20.45
CA LEU A 283 -7.37 -5.97 19.51
C LEU A 283 -6.17 -6.59 20.24
N GLU A 284 -5.82 -7.80 19.84
CA GLU A 284 -4.70 -8.59 20.35
C GLU A 284 -3.73 -8.88 19.19
N ARG A 285 -2.45 -8.54 19.40
CA ARG A 285 -1.35 -8.99 18.53
C ARG A 285 -0.85 -10.33 19.04
N ARG A 286 -0.95 -11.38 18.22
CA ARG A 286 -0.40 -12.69 18.57
C ARG A 286 0.98 -12.86 17.97
N TRP A 287 1.92 -13.19 18.83
CA TRP A 287 3.30 -13.47 18.48
C TRP A 287 3.57 -14.96 18.54
N GLU A 288 4.56 -15.40 17.79
CA GLU A 288 5.01 -16.79 17.74
C GLU A 288 5.43 -17.33 19.12
N ARG A 289 6.02 -16.49 19.97
CA ARG A 289 6.44 -16.85 21.34
C ARG A 289 6.07 -15.73 22.32
N VAL A 290 6.04 -16.08 23.60
CA VAL A 290 5.66 -15.18 24.71
C VAL A 290 6.69 -14.07 24.91
N ASP A 291 7.97 -14.33 24.60
CA ASP A 291 9.07 -13.36 24.68
C ASP A 291 9.30 -12.57 23.38
N GLY A 292 8.35 -12.66 22.43
CA GLY A 292 8.44 -12.05 21.11
C GLY A 292 8.76 -13.05 20.00
N GLY A 293 8.82 -12.59 18.76
CA GLY A 293 9.00 -13.44 17.58
C GLY A 293 8.26 -12.87 16.37
N GLY A 294 8.04 -13.67 15.34
CA GLY A 294 7.23 -13.25 14.20
C GLY A 294 5.78 -12.98 14.62
N LEU A 295 5.17 -11.92 14.06
CA LEU A 295 3.73 -11.73 14.18
C LEU A 295 3.03 -12.91 13.49
N ILE A 296 2.15 -13.62 14.19
CA ILE A 296 1.41 -14.75 13.62
C ILE A 296 -0.01 -14.36 13.22
N ALA A 297 -0.64 -13.44 13.94
CA ALA A 297 -1.99 -12.98 13.65
C ALA A 297 -2.37 -11.71 14.42
N MET A 298 -3.43 -11.08 13.94
CA MET A 298 -4.23 -10.10 14.65
C MET A 298 -5.56 -10.74 15.05
N VAL A 299 -5.99 -10.53 16.29
CA VAL A 299 -7.26 -11.07 16.81
C VAL A 299 -8.09 -9.94 17.39
N ALA A 300 -9.34 -9.84 16.96
CA ALA A 300 -10.32 -8.90 17.48
C ALA A 300 -11.32 -9.65 18.35
N HIS A 301 -11.36 -9.30 19.63
CA HIS A 301 -12.38 -9.75 20.58
C HIS A 301 -13.51 -8.73 20.54
N THR A 302 -14.62 -9.10 19.89
CA THR A 302 -15.65 -8.15 19.46
C THR A 302 -16.70 -7.88 20.55
N GLY A 303 -16.82 -8.80 21.50
CA GLY A 303 -17.93 -8.86 22.46
C GLY A 303 -19.27 -9.24 21.84
N ASP A 304 -19.34 -9.42 20.52
CA ASP A 304 -20.56 -9.80 19.81
C ASP A 304 -20.82 -11.30 20.02
N PRO A 305 -22.02 -11.73 20.44
CA PRO A 305 -22.27 -13.14 20.76
C PRO A 305 -22.31 -14.04 19.52
N GLU A 306 -22.60 -13.50 18.33
CA GLU A 306 -22.65 -14.26 17.08
C GLU A 306 -21.27 -14.35 16.43
N GLN A 307 -20.44 -13.31 16.58
CA GLN A 307 -19.08 -13.26 16.06
C GLN A 307 -18.07 -12.81 17.12
N PRO A 308 -17.84 -13.59 18.19
CA PRO A 308 -17.05 -13.14 19.36
C PRO A 308 -15.58 -12.89 19.04
N ILE A 309 -15.06 -13.55 18.00
CA ILE A 309 -13.68 -13.43 17.55
C ILE A 309 -13.65 -13.26 16.04
N VAL A 310 -12.97 -12.22 15.58
CA VAL A 310 -12.53 -12.07 14.18
C VAL A 310 -11.01 -12.14 14.16
N ARG A 311 -10.45 -12.84 13.17
CA ARG A 311 -9.02 -13.12 13.07
C ARG A 311 -8.49 -12.81 11.68
N TRP A 312 -7.33 -12.17 11.64
CA TRP A 312 -6.49 -12.06 10.45
C TRP A 312 -5.17 -12.79 10.70
N ASP A 313 -4.87 -13.80 9.89
CA ASP A 313 -3.61 -14.54 9.96
C ASP A 313 -2.54 -13.85 9.11
N ASN A 314 -1.34 -13.67 9.68
CA ASN A 314 -0.21 -13.16 8.91
C ASN A 314 0.18 -14.21 7.84
N PRO A 315 0.14 -13.87 6.53
CA PRO A 315 0.55 -14.80 5.48
C PRO A 315 2.05 -15.14 5.55
N PHE A 316 2.85 -14.29 6.20
CA PHE A 316 4.30 -14.47 6.37
C PHE A 316 4.69 -15.04 7.73
N ARG A 317 3.72 -15.63 8.47
CA ARG A 317 4.01 -16.30 9.74
C ARG A 317 5.03 -17.44 9.51
N PRO A 318 5.98 -17.66 10.44
CA PRO A 318 6.92 -18.77 10.32
C PRO A 318 6.20 -20.13 10.22
N ALA A 319 6.59 -20.96 9.26
CA ALA A 319 6.05 -22.32 9.14
C ALA A 319 6.46 -23.23 10.30
N LYS A 320 7.65 -22.99 10.87
CA LYS A 320 8.17 -23.66 12.06
C LYS A 320 8.51 -22.61 13.12
N GLN A 321 8.02 -22.85 14.34
CA GLN A 321 8.24 -21.96 15.48
C GLN A 321 9.74 -21.71 15.70
N GLY A 322 10.15 -20.44 15.79
CA GLY A 322 11.52 -19.99 16.03
C GLY A 322 12.41 -19.94 14.79
N HIS A 323 11.91 -20.30 13.60
CA HIS A 323 12.72 -20.51 12.39
C HIS A 323 12.25 -19.69 11.17
N GLY A 324 11.72 -18.48 11.37
CA GLY A 324 11.30 -17.60 10.28
C GLY A 324 11.80 -16.16 10.43
N VAL A 325 11.72 -15.40 9.34
CA VAL A 325 12.03 -13.97 9.32
C VAL A 325 11.02 -13.23 10.21
N GLN A 326 11.51 -12.30 11.03
CA GLN A 326 10.66 -11.40 11.80
C GLN A 326 10.41 -10.16 10.95
N TRP A 327 9.18 -10.02 10.49
CA TRP A 327 8.78 -8.93 9.60
C TRP A 327 8.22 -7.77 10.41
N HIS A 328 8.66 -6.55 10.09
CA HIS A 328 7.97 -5.34 10.49
C HIS A 328 6.64 -5.19 9.75
N ASP A 329 5.67 -4.49 10.34
CA ASP A 329 4.33 -4.28 9.76
C ASP A 329 4.38 -3.67 8.34
N ASP A 330 5.37 -2.80 8.07
CA ASP A 330 5.61 -2.25 6.74
C ASP A 330 6.12 -3.31 5.74
N GLU A 331 7.02 -4.19 6.17
CA GLU A 331 7.55 -5.25 5.32
C GLU A 331 6.47 -6.29 5.02
N ILE A 332 5.60 -6.60 5.99
CA ILE A 332 4.39 -7.42 5.77
C ILE A 332 3.52 -6.80 4.68
N GLY A 333 3.26 -5.49 4.75
CA GLY A 333 2.43 -4.82 3.74
C GLY A 333 3.04 -4.88 2.34
N VAL A 334 4.34 -4.60 2.21
CA VAL A 334 5.05 -4.60 0.90
C VAL A 334 5.20 -6.02 0.35
N ALA A 335 5.54 -7.00 1.19
CA ALA A 335 5.55 -8.40 0.80
C ALA A 335 4.17 -8.87 0.38
N GLY A 336 3.11 -8.37 1.01
CA GLY A 336 1.72 -8.59 0.63
C GLY A 336 1.41 -8.11 -0.79
N CYS A 337 2.00 -7.00 -1.25
CA CYS A 337 1.89 -6.55 -2.63
C CYS A 337 2.59 -7.54 -3.59
N LEU A 338 3.81 -7.97 -3.28
CA LEU A 338 4.49 -8.97 -4.11
C LEU A 338 3.69 -10.29 -4.18
N LEU A 339 3.19 -10.77 -3.04
CA LEU A 339 2.41 -12.01 -2.97
C LEU A 339 1.06 -11.88 -3.71
N SER A 340 0.44 -10.70 -3.69
CA SER A 340 -0.74 -10.39 -4.50
C SER A 340 -0.48 -10.62 -6.00
N LEU A 341 0.65 -10.10 -6.52
CA LEU A 341 1.04 -10.32 -7.91
C LEU A 341 1.38 -11.79 -8.18
N VAL A 342 2.15 -12.44 -7.32
CA VAL A 342 2.50 -13.87 -7.45
C VAL A 342 1.23 -14.73 -7.53
N ASN A 343 0.26 -14.49 -6.64
CA ASN A 343 -1.00 -15.23 -6.61
C ASN A 343 -1.85 -14.99 -7.86
N ALA A 344 -1.89 -13.75 -8.35
CA ALA A 344 -2.56 -13.41 -9.60
C ALA A 344 -1.97 -14.18 -10.81
N LEU A 345 -0.65 -14.33 -10.86
CA LEU A 345 0.02 -15.08 -11.92
C LEU A 345 -0.20 -16.59 -11.83
N ARG A 346 -0.19 -17.15 -10.61
CA ARG A 346 -0.41 -18.59 -10.41
C ARG A 346 -1.85 -19.02 -10.64
N SER A 347 -2.81 -18.16 -10.27
CA SER A 347 -4.24 -18.46 -10.41
C SER A 347 -4.84 -18.01 -11.75
N GLY A 348 -4.14 -17.16 -12.50
CA GLY A 348 -4.69 -16.45 -13.66
C GLY A 348 -5.63 -15.29 -13.29
N GLY A 349 -5.88 -15.04 -12.00
CA GLY A 349 -6.71 -13.94 -11.50
C GLY A 349 -6.02 -12.57 -11.51
N GLU A 350 -6.62 -11.55 -10.92
CA GLU A 350 -6.06 -10.19 -10.86
C GLU A 350 -5.38 -9.89 -9.52
N PRO A 351 -4.36 -9.01 -9.49
CA PRO A 351 -3.81 -8.49 -8.24
C PRO A 351 -4.90 -7.79 -7.42
N THR A 352 -4.82 -7.88 -6.08
CA THR A 352 -5.91 -7.45 -5.19
C THR A 352 -6.09 -5.93 -5.10
N TYR A 353 -5.11 -5.15 -5.57
CA TYR A 353 -5.22 -3.69 -5.66
C TYR A 353 -5.04 -3.24 -7.11
N GLY A 354 -3.93 -3.63 -7.74
CA GLY A 354 -3.74 -3.51 -9.18
C GLY A 354 -3.61 -2.07 -9.68
N PRO A 355 -3.55 -1.86 -11.01
CA PRO A 355 -3.18 -0.57 -11.55
C PRO A 355 -4.37 0.40 -11.66
N HIS A 356 -5.59 -0.11 -11.76
CA HIS A 356 -6.79 0.73 -11.86
C HIS A 356 -7.12 1.42 -10.53
N GLN A 357 -6.99 0.71 -9.40
CA GLN A 357 -7.14 1.34 -8.09
C GLN A 357 -6.04 2.38 -7.86
N ALA A 358 -4.81 2.06 -8.28
CA ALA A 358 -3.71 3.01 -8.21
C ALA A 358 -3.96 4.28 -9.03
N ARG A 359 -4.37 4.12 -10.28
CA ARG A 359 -4.71 5.26 -11.14
C ARG A 359 -5.78 6.13 -10.49
N LEU A 360 -6.83 5.53 -9.91
CA LEU A 360 -7.91 6.24 -9.26
C LEU A 360 -7.47 7.00 -8.01
N ASP A 361 -6.61 6.41 -7.17
CA ASP A 361 -6.09 7.08 -5.98
C ASP A 361 -5.20 8.29 -6.35
N GLN A 362 -4.42 8.16 -7.43
CA GLN A 362 -3.67 9.29 -7.98
C GLN A 362 -4.58 10.37 -8.55
N GLU A 363 -5.63 9.98 -9.27
CA GLU A 363 -6.63 10.88 -9.84
C GLU A 363 -7.36 11.70 -8.77
N ILE A 364 -7.71 11.09 -7.63
CA ILE A 364 -8.31 11.79 -6.49
C ILE A 364 -7.36 12.87 -5.96
N ILE A 365 -6.06 12.57 -5.79
CA ILE A 365 -5.07 13.56 -5.32
C ILE A 365 -4.91 14.71 -6.32
N LEU A 366 -4.88 14.41 -7.61
CA LEU A 366 -4.81 15.44 -8.65
C LEU A 366 -6.09 16.30 -8.64
N ALA A 367 -7.27 15.70 -8.45
CA ALA A 367 -8.53 16.42 -8.35
C ALA A 367 -8.61 17.33 -7.10
N ILE A 368 -8.06 16.90 -5.95
CA ILE A 368 -7.94 17.76 -4.75
C ILE A 368 -7.14 19.03 -5.08
N ARG A 369 -6.01 18.87 -5.76
CA ARG A 369 -5.12 19.97 -6.12
C ARG A 369 -5.75 20.87 -7.18
N GLN A 370 -6.40 20.28 -8.18
CA GLN A 370 -7.15 21.01 -9.20
C GLN A 370 -8.27 21.84 -8.57
N SER A 371 -9.11 21.23 -7.73
CA SER A 371 -10.19 21.92 -7.03
C SER A 371 -9.66 23.12 -6.23
N SER A 372 -8.53 22.94 -5.52
CA SER A 372 -7.91 24.05 -4.80
C SER A 372 -7.39 25.16 -5.72
N ALA A 373 -6.80 24.82 -6.86
CA ALA A 373 -6.33 25.79 -7.84
C ALA A 373 -7.48 26.58 -8.48
N GLU A 374 -8.65 25.95 -8.61
CA GLU A 374 -9.91 26.54 -9.09
C GLU A 374 -10.70 27.25 -7.96
N GLY A 375 -10.06 27.59 -6.84
CA GLY A 375 -10.69 28.34 -5.75
C GLY A 375 -11.59 27.51 -4.83
N GLY A 376 -11.38 26.20 -4.78
CA GLY A 376 -12.18 25.25 -3.99
C GLY A 376 -13.49 24.85 -4.67
N GLN A 377 -13.59 25.01 -5.98
CA GLN A 377 -14.77 24.55 -6.73
C GLN A 377 -14.76 23.01 -6.85
N PRO A 378 -15.92 22.34 -6.74
CA PRO A 378 -15.98 20.89 -6.87
C PRO A 378 -15.56 20.41 -8.28
N VAL A 379 -14.62 19.47 -8.33
CA VAL A 379 -14.13 18.84 -9.57
C VAL A 379 -14.78 17.46 -9.72
N LYS A 380 -15.37 17.19 -10.89
CA LYS A 380 -16.01 15.90 -11.18
C LYS A 380 -14.96 14.84 -11.54
N LEU A 381 -15.22 13.60 -11.15
CA LEU A 381 -14.47 12.42 -11.54
C LEU A 381 -15.27 11.55 -12.52
N PRO A 382 -14.60 10.86 -13.48
CA PRO A 382 -13.16 10.89 -13.74
C PRO A 382 -12.70 12.25 -14.31
N LEU A 383 -11.42 12.59 -14.15
CA LEU A 383 -10.84 13.79 -14.75
C LEU A 383 -10.80 13.66 -16.27
N ALA A 384 -11.00 14.77 -16.97
CA ALA A 384 -10.73 14.82 -18.40
C ALA A 384 -9.20 14.71 -18.60
N VAL A 385 -8.75 13.64 -19.23
CA VAL A 385 -7.33 13.37 -19.53
C VAL A 385 -6.95 13.97 -20.87
#